data_AF-A0A1H3NMP7-F1
#
_entry.id   AF-A0A1H3NMP7-F1
#
_cell.length_a   1.000
_cell.length_b   1.000
_cell.length_c   1.000
_cell.angle_alpha   90.00
_cell.angle_beta   90.00
_cell.angle_gamma   90.00
#
_symmetry.space_group_name_H-M   'P 1'
#
loop_
_entity.id
_entity.type
_entity.pdbx_description
1 polymer ?
#
loop_
_entity_poly.entity_id
_entity_poly.type
_entity_poly.pdbx_seq_one_letter_code
_entity_poly.pdbx_strand_id
1 'polypeptide(L)' 'MPELFDNNSIEQWSADGEKEITQRALETARAMLSEYQEPKLDKACDEALLDYIARREIEIPTADELNQTY' A
#
# COMPACT_ATOMS: atom_id res chain seq x y z
N MET A 1 -1.79 22.46 -5.65
CA MET A 1 -1.22 22.17 -6.98
C MET A 1 -1.14 20.65 -7.09
N PRO A 2 -1.55 20.01 -8.20
CA PRO A 2 -1.45 18.55 -8.32
C PRO A 2 0.02 18.11 -8.29
N GLU A 3 0.37 17.21 -7.36
CA GLU A 3 1.77 16.87 -7.04
C GLU A 3 2.46 15.95 -8.05
N LEU A 4 1.68 15.23 -8.88
CA LEU A 4 2.18 14.21 -9.81
C LEU A 4 2.13 14.62 -11.29
N PHE A 5 1.45 15.72 -11.61
CA PHE A 5 1.36 16.20 -12.99
C PHE A 5 2.63 16.96 -13.37
N ASP A 6 3.19 16.56 -14.50
CA ASP A 6 4.24 17.32 -15.15
C ASP A 6 3.58 18.39 -16.03
N ASN A 7 3.79 19.66 -15.66
CA ASN A 7 3.23 20.81 -16.35
C ASN A 7 4.30 21.56 -17.17
N ASN A 8 5.45 20.93 -17.43
CA ASN A 8 6.52 21.51 -18.24
C ASN A 8 6.18 21.47 -19.74
N SER A 9 7.02 22.12 -20.57
CA SER A 9 6.90 22.02 -22.02
C SER A 9 7.29 20.62 -22.52
N ILE A 10 6.86 20.28 -23.74
CA ILE A 10 7.18 18.99 -24.35
C ILE A 10 8.69 18.79 -24.53
N GLU A 11 9.43 19.86 -24.84
CA GLU A 11 10.88 19.84 -25.01
C GLU A 11 11.60 19.51 -23.70
N GLN A 12 11.12 20.08 -22.58
CA GLN A 12 11.67 19.81 -21.26
C GLN A 12 11.32 18.40 -20.79
N TRP A 13 10.06 17.97 -20.97
CA TRP A 13 9.64 16.61 -20.66
C TRP A 13 10.46 15.56 -21.43
N SER A 14 10.75 15.81 -22.71
CA SER A 14 11.62 14.94 -23.51
C SER A 14 13.08 14.97 -23.05
N ALA A 15 13.61 16.14 -22.73
CA ALA A 15 14.96 16.28 -22.15
C ALA A 15 15.11 15.56 -20.80
N ASP A 16 14.04 15.52 -19.99
CA ASP A 16 13.98 14.86 -18.69
C ASP A 16 13.68 13.35 -18.78
N GLY A 17 13.65 12.81 -20.00
CA GLY A 17 13.56 11.37 -20.27
C GLY A 17 12.15 10.84 -20.44
N GLU A 18 11.22 11.69 -20.87
CA GLU A 18 9.87 11.28 -21.29
C GLU A 18 9.12 10.51 -20.20
N LYS A 19 9.26 10.97 -18.95
CA LYS A 19 8.68 10.28 -17.79
C LYS A 19 7.16 10.25 -17.88
N GLU A 20 6.61 9.06 -17.94
CA GLU A 20 5.16 8.86 -17.93
C GLU A 20 4.57 9.00 -16.52
N ILE A 21 3.27 9.28 -16.44
CA ILE A 21 2.58 9.44 -15.15
C ILE A 21 2.71 8.20 -14.26
N THR A 22 2.69 7.00 -14.84
CA THR A 22 2.85 5.75 -14.11
C THR A 22 4.24 5.63 -13.49
N GLN A 23 5.28 6.09 -14.19
CA GLN A 23 6.64 6.09 -13.66
C GLN A 23 6.75 7.04 -12.47
N ARG A 24 6.27 8.28 -12.61
CA ARG A 24 6.26 9.26 -11.50
C ARG A 24 5.49 8.74 -10.29
N ALA A 25 4.32 8.14 -10.52
CA ALA A 25 3.51 7.57 -9.44
C ALA A 25 4.23 6.43 -8.70
N LEU A 26 4.92 5.54 -9.41
CA LEU A 26 5.70 4.46 -8.80
C LEU A 26 6.92 4.99 -8.02
N GLU A 27 7.61 5.99 -8.55
CA GLU A 27 8.73 6.67 -7.86
C GLU A 27 8.24 7.30 -6.54
N THR A 28 7.13 8.04 -6.58
CA THR A 28 6.51 8.64 -5.38
C THR A 28 6.06 7.58 -4.38
N ALA A 29 5.35 6.52 -4.80
CA ALA A 29 4.89 5.48 -3.89
C ALA A 29 6.07 4.79 -3.17
N ARG A 30 7.17 4.54 -3.88
CA ARG A 30 8.39 3.95 -3.28
C ARG A 30 9.04 4.90 -2.27
N ALA A 31 9.09 6.20 -2.56
CA ALA A 31 9.59 7.19 -1.61
C ALA A 31 8.72 7.24 -0.34
N MET A 32 7.39 7.29 -0.50
CA MET A 32 6.44 7.27 0.62
C MET A 32 6.61 6.02 1.50
N LEU A 33 6.78 4.85 0.89
CA LEU A 33 7.01 3.59 1.62
C LEU A 33 8.37 3.58 2.33
N SER A 34 9.41 4.17 1.72
CA SER A 34 10.74 4.28 2.33
C SER A 34 10.76 5.24 3.51
N GLU A 35 9.94 6.28 3.48
CA GLU A 35 9.86 7.31 4.52
C GLU A 35 8.83 6.98 5.61
N TYR A 36 8.00 5.95 5.38
CA TYR A 36 6.95 5.54 6.30
C TYR A 36 7.54 5.19 7.68
N GLN A 37 6.99 5.85 8.70
CA GLN A 37 7.24 5.54 10.10
C GLN A 37 5.94 5.02 10.70
N GLU A 38 5.95 3.77 11.13
CA GLU A 38 4.79 3.16 11.76
C GLU A 38 4.39 3.94 13.03
N PRO A 39 3.13 4.38 13.16
CA PRO A 39 2.67 5.03 14.38
C PRO A 39 2.69 4.02 15.52
N LYS A 40 3.17 4.46 16.69
CA LYS A 40 3.27 3.57 17.86
C LYS A 40 1.89 3.07 18.29
N LEU A 41 1.70 1.75 18.26
CA LEU A 41 0.59 1.06 18.88
C LEU A 41 0.96 0.68 20.32
N ASP A 42 -0.01 0.76 21.25
CA ASP A 42 0.19 0.25 22.61
C ASP A 42 0.38 -1.27 22.57
N LYS A 43 1.36 -1.77 23.34
CA LYS A 43 1.76 -3.18 23.30
C LYS A 43 0.63 -4.11 23.76
N ALA A 44 -0.15 -3.71 24.77
CA ALA A 44 -1.25 -4.54 25.25
C ALA A 44 -2.40 -4.59 24.24
N CYS A 45 -2.63 -3.48 23.51
CA CYS A 45 -3.57 -3.46 22.40
C CYS A 45 -3.13 -4.38 21.25
N ASP A 46 -1.85 -4.33 20.85
CA ASP A 46 -1.30 -5.19 19.79
C ASP A 46 -1.44 -6.68 20.15
N GLU A 47 -1.07 -7.06 21.37
CA GLU A 47 -1.21 -8.44 21.86
C GLU A 47 -2.68 -8.92 21.86
N ALA A 48 -3.62 -8.06 22.27
CA ALA A 48 -5.05 -8.39 22.27
C ALA A 48 -5.62 -8.54 20.84
N LEU A 49 -5.15 -7.73 19.89
CA LEU A 49 -5.52 -7.86 18.48
C LEU A 49 -5.00 -9.16 17.88
N LEU A 50 -3.75 -9.52 18.16
CA LEU A 50 -3.14 -10.76 17.70
C LEU A 50 -3.83 -12.01 18.27
N ASP A 51 -4.18 -12.01 19.56
CA ASP A 51 -4.98 -13.09 20.18
C ASP A 51 -6.34 -13.26 19.50
N TYR A 52 -7.03 -12.15 19.24
CA TYR A 52 -8.32 -12.17 18.57
C TYR A 52 -8.21 -12.74 17.15
N ILE A 53 -7.20 -12.31 16.38
CA ILE A 53 -6.94 -12.84 15.03
C ILE A 53 -6.72 -14.35 15.08
N ALA A 54 -5.86 -14.83 15.98
CA ALA A 54 -5.57 -16.26 16.12
C ALA A 54 -6.82 -17.10 16.43
N ARG A 55 -7.71 -16.60 17.30
CA ARG A 55 -9.00 -17.27 17.57
C ARG A 55 -9.90 -17.31 16.33
N ARG A 56 -9.97 -16.21 15.58
CA ARG A 56 -10.79 -16.12 14.36
C ARG A 56 -10.27 -17.00 13.23
N GLU A 57 -8.94 -17.15 13.09
CA GLU A 57 -8.35 -18.05 12.10
C GLU A 57 -8.65 -19.53 12.39
N ILE A 58 -8.86 -19.90 13.66
CA ILE A 58 -9.30 -21.25 14.04
C ILE A 58 -10.80 -21.44 13.77
N GLU A 59 -11.62 -20.42 14.06
CA GLU A 59 -13.08 -20.48 13.95
C GLU A 59 -13.58 -20.35 12.51
N ILE A 60 -12.87 -19.61 11.66
CA ILE A 60 -13.25 -19.39 10.27
C ILE A 60 -12.64 -20.53 9.45
N PRO A 61 -13.46 -21.36 8.79
CA PRO A 61 -12.93 -22.38 7.89
C PRO A 61 -12.13 -21.72 6.76
N THR A 62 -10.96 -22.30 6.44
CA THR A 62 -10.12 -21.80 5.35
C THR A 62 -10.92 -21.75 4.05
N ALA A 63 -10.71 -20.71 3.24
CA ALA A 63 -11.56 -20.36 2.09
C ALA A 63 -11.79 -21.48 1.04
N ASP A 64 -11.03 -22.57 1.08
CA ASP A 64 -11.30 -23.78 0.29
C ASP A 64 -12.64 -24.47 0.65
N GLU A 65 -13.16 -24.28 1.87
CA GLU A 65 -14.43 -24.86 2.32
C GLU A 65 -15.65 -23.96 2.00
N LEU A 66 -15.45 -22.66 1.79
CA LEU A 66 -16.54 -21.69 1.59
C LEU A 66 -17.17 -21.74 0.19
N ASN A 67 -16.52 -22.40 -0.78
CA ASN A 67 -16.97 -22.51 -2.18
C ASN A 67 -17.50 -23.91 -2.56
N GLN A 68 -17.60 -24.86 -1.62
CA GLN A 68 -17.95 -26.26 -1.91
C GLN A 68 -19.40 -26.66 -1.62
N THR A 69 -20.23 -25.75 -1.15
CA THR A 69 -21.68 -25.97 -1.01
C THR A 69 -22.44 -25.21 -2.10
N TYR A 70 -22.85 -25.94 -3.13
CA TYR A 70 -23.84 -25.53 -4.13
C TYR A 70 -24.96 -26.56 -4.19
#